data_AF-A0A2R6AH07-F1
#
_entry.id   AF-A0A2R6AH07-F1
#
_cell.length_a   1.000
_cell.length_b   1.000
_cell.length_c   1.000
_cell.angle_alpha   90.00
_cell.angle_beta   90.00
_cell.angle_gamma   90.00
#
_symmetry.space_group_name_H-M   'P 1'
#
loop_
_entity.id
_entity.type
_entity.pdbx_description
1 polymer ?
#
loop_
_entity_poly.entity_id
_entity_poly.type
_entity_poly.pdbx_seq_one_letter_code
_entity_poly.pdbx_strand_id
1 'polypeptide(L)'
;MNKKQTLYVLLLGILILALLVVFIDPSKVWLYIEHANIFFLFFAALVELFGGFLYSLAWYIILKPSGVNVSIKQAYFITMGSLFLIYTTPSGITAEAARIAMTKKHAAGDYGGPAASVVVHRIIYGLGFVSVASL
;
A
#
# COMPACT_ATOMS: atom_id res chain seq x y z
N MET A 1 -5.21 -23.29 -8.63
CA MET A 1 -6.47 -23.01 -9.37
C MET A 1 -6.25 -23.23 -10.84
N ASN A 2 -7.17 -23.93 -11.51
CA ASN A 2 -7.13 -23.98 -12.98
C ASN A 2 -7.58 -22.63 -13.57
N LYS A 3 -7.25 -22.36 -14.85
CA LYS A 3 -7.60 -21.09 -15.53
C LYS A 3 -9.11 -20.76 -15.48
N LYS A 4 -9.99 -21.75 -15.53
CA LYS A 4 -11.45 -21.58 -15.44
C LYS A 4 -11.89 -21.15 -14.03
N GLN A 5 -11.30 -21.73 -12.98
CA GLN A 5 -11.58 -21.34 -11.59
C GLN A 5 -11.13 -19.90 -11.32
N THR A 6 -9.96 -19.49 -11.82
CA THR A 6 -9.50 -18.09 -11.74
C THR A 6 -10.46 -17.14 -12.46
N LEU A 7 -10.94 -17.53 -13.64
CA LEU A 7 -11.92 -16.75 -14.38
C LEU A 7 -13.24 -16.60 -13.62
N TYR A 8 -13.77 -17.66 -13.00
CA TYR A 8 -15.00 -17.59 -12.20
C TYR A 8 -14.85 -16.69 -10.98
N VAL A 9 -13.73 -16.77 -10.26
CA VAL A 9 -13.48 -15.90 -9.11
C VAL A 9 -13.36 -14.43 -9.54
N LEU A 10 -12.69 -14.16 -10.67
CA LEU A 10 -12.59 -12.81 -11.23
C LEU A 10 -13.98 -12.26 -11.61
N LEU A 11 -14.77 -13.04 -12.34
CA LEU A 11 -16.13 -12.65 -12.73
C LEU A 11 -17.03 -12.40 -11.51
N LEU A 12 -16.92 -13.24 -10.48
CA LEU A 12 -17.63 -13.05 -9.22
C LEU A 12 -17.21 -11.73 -8.53
N GLY A 13 -15.91 -11.43 -8.48
CA GLY A 13 -15.41 -10.16 -7.93
C GLY A 13 -15.93 -8.94 -8.69
N ILE A 14 -15.91 -8.99 -10.02
CA ILE A 14 -16.47 -7.92 -10.88
C ILE A 14 -17.98 -7.76 -10.64
N LEU A 15 -18.72 -8.88 -10.53
CA LEU A 15 -20.16 -8.86 -10.26
C LEU A 15 -20.45 -8.21 -8.90
N ILE A 16 -19.71 -8.58 -7.85
CA ILE A 16 -19.86 -7.98 -6.51
C ILE A 16 -19.57 -6.47 -6.56
N LEU A 17 -18.51 -6.05 -7.24
CA LEU A 17 -18.18 -4.63 -7.44
C LEU A 17 -19.29 -3.88 -8.17
N ALA A 18 -19.83 -4.45 -9.25
CA ALA A 18 -20.92 -3.85 -10.01
C ALA A 18 -22.19 -3.72 -9.16
N LEU A 19 -22.54 -4.76 -8.38
CA LEU A 19 -23.67 -4.72 -7.46
C LEU A 19 -23.46 -3.63 -6.40
N LEU A 20 -22.28 -3.52 -5.79
CA LEU A 20 -21.96 -2.46 -4.82
C LEU A 20 -22.20 -1.07 -5.40
N VAL A 21 -21.74 -0.80 -6.62
CA VAL A 21 -21.95 0.51 -7.27
C VAL A 21 -23.44 0.80 -7.50
N VAL A 22 -24.23 -0.20 -7.91
CA VAL A 22 -25.68 -0.06 -8.07
C VAL A 22 -26.38 0.21 -6.73
N PHE A 23 -25.95 -0.45 -5.64
CA PHE A 23 -26.53 -0.28 -4.30
C PHE A 23 -26.16 1.05 -3.63
N ILE A 24 -25.03 1.65 -3.99
CA ILE A 24 -24.52 2.87 -3.33
C ILE A 24 -25.22 4.16 -3.80
N ASP A 25 -26.00 4.13 -4.89
CA ASP A 25 -26.58 5.30 -5.56
C ASP A 25 -25.51 6.37 -5.86
N PRO A 26 -24.84 6.31 -7.02
CA PRO A 26 -23.74 7.21 -7.38
C PRO A 26 -24.08 8.70 -7.25
N SER A 27 -25.36 9.07 -7.37
CA SER A 27 -25.84 10.45 -7.22
C SER A 27 -25.60 10.98 -5.81
N LYS A 28 -25.76 10.13 -4.78
CA LYS A 28 -25.49 10.49 -3.39
C LYS A 28 -24.00 10.68 -3.14
N VAL A 29 -23.16 9.84 -3.75
CA VAL A 29 -21.70 9.97 -3.68
C VAL A 29 -21.27 11.32 -4.26
N TRP A 30 -21.82 11.68 -5.42
CA TRP A 30 -21.54 12.98 -6.04
C TRP A 30 -21.95 14.16 -5.16
N LEU A 31 -23.13 14.10 -4.56
CA LEU A 31 -23.60 15.12 -3.63
C LEU A 31 -22.64 15.30 -2.45
N TYR A 32 -22.12 14.22 -1.87
CA TYR A 32 -21.14 14.33 -0.78
C TYR A 32 -19.82 14.97 -1.23
N ILE A 33 -19.35 14.68 -2.44
CA ILE A 33 -18.14 15.29 -3.01
C ILE A 33 -18.35 16.80 -3.22
N GLU A 34 -19.51 17.19 -3.75
CA GLU A 34 -19.83 18.60 -4.03
C GLU A 34 -19.89 19.45 -2.75
N HIS A 35 -20.39 18.87 -1.65
CA HIS A 35 -20.49 19.55 -0.36
C HIS A 35 -19.23 19.37 0.51
N ALA A 36 -18.22 18.64 0.03
CA ALA A 36 -16.99 18.43 0.79
C ALA A 36 -16.17 19.72 0.84
N ASN A 37 -15.69 20.07 2.03
CA ASN A 37 -14.82 21.22 2.19
C ASN A 37 -13.41 20.88 1.67
N ILE A 38 -13.03 21.51 0.56
CA ILE A 38 -11.76 21.26 -0.12
C ILE A 38 -10.53 21.54 0.75
N PHE A 39 -10.62 22.47 1.71
CA PHE A 39 -9.50 22.78 2.61
C PHE A 39 -9.21 21.59 3.52
N PHE A 40 -10.23 20.96 4.09
CA PHE A 40 -10.03 19.75 4.91
C PHE A 40 -9.50 18.58 4.08
N LEU A 41 -9.96 18.42 2.84
CA LEU A 41 -9.43 17.40 1.93
C LEU A 41 -7.94 17.64 1.60
N PHE A 42 -7.55 18.90 1.39
CA PHE A 42 -6.16 19.27 1.16
C PHE A 42 -5.29 18.97 2.38
N PHE A 43 -5.73 19.34 3.59
CA PHE A 43 -4.99 19.00 4.81
C PHE A 43 -4.90 17.50 5.04
N ALA A 44 -5.97 16.74 4.78
CA ALA A 44 -5.94 15.29 4.85
C ALA A 44 -4.90 14.71 3.88
N ALA A 45 -4.82 15.23 2.65
CA ALA A 45 -3.80 14.81 1.69
C ALA A 45 -2.37 15.14 2.17
N LEU A 46 -2.15 16.29 2.82
CA LEU A 46 -0.85 16.63 3.40
C LEU A 46 -0.47 15.69 4.56
N VAL A 47 -1.43 15.36 5.43
CA VAL A 47 -1.23 14.40 6.52
C VAL A 47 -0.89 13.03 5.97
N GLU A 48 -1.57 12.59 4.90
CA GLU A 48 -1.30 11.32 4.23
C GLU A 48 0.11 11.29 3.63
N LEU A 49 0.53 12.36 2.94
CA LEU A 49 1.88 12.46 2.37
C LEU A 49 2.96 12.45 3.46
N PHE A 50 2.71 13.14 4.57
CA PHE A 50 3.62 13.16 5.71
C PHE A 50 3.69 11.79 6.40
N GLY A 51 2.54 11.15 6.64
CA GLY A 51 2.47 9.78 7.16
C GLY A 51 3.19 8.79 6.25
N GLY A 52 3.00 8.89 4.94
CA GLY A 52 3.70 8.10 3.94
C GLY A 52 5.23 8.32 3.96
N PHE A 53 5.68 9.55 4.21
CA PHE A 53 7.09 9.83 4.41
C PHE A 53 7.64 9.15 5.66
N LEU A 54 6.96 9.27 6.81
CA LEU A 54 7.35 8.60 8.06
C LEU A 54 7.36 7.06 7.90
N TYR A 55 6.35 6.51 7.23
CA TYR A 55 6.27 5.09 6.87
C TYR A 55 7.45 4.63 6.01
N SER A 56 7.89 5.47 5.08
CA SER A 56 9.06 5.20 4.24
C SER A 56 10.37 5.30 5.01
N LEU A 57 10.47 6.28 5.92
CA LEU A 57 11.63 6.50 6.78
C LEU A 57 11.84 5.32 7.74
N ALA A 58 10.77 4.82 8.36
CA ALA A 58 10.83 3.66 9.24
C ALA A 58 11.40 2.43 8.50
N TRP A 59 10.89 2.14 7.30
CA TRP A 59 11.44 1.06 6.50
C TRP A 59 12.88 1.29 6.03
N TYR A 60 13.22 2.52 5.64
CA TYR A 60 14.60 2.87 5.27
C TYR A 60 15.59 2.52 6.39
N ILE A 61 15.22 2.81 7.65
CA ILE A 61 16.02 2.47 8.83
C ILE A 61 16.14 0.94 8.98
N ILE A 62 15.05 0.20 8.81
CA ILE A 62 15.03 -1.28 8.88
C ILE A 62 15.86 -1.92 7.75
N LEU A 63 15.88 -1.31 6.57
CA LEU A 63 16.62 -1.83 5.42
C LEU A 63 18.14 -1.62 5.57
N LYS A 64 18.58 -0.53 6.20
CA LYS A 64 20.00 -0.12 6.25
C LYS A 64 20.99 -1.21 6.72
N PRO A 65 20.70 -2.04 7.75
CA PRO A 65 21.59 -3.12 8.19
C PRO A 65 21.85 -4.20 7.15
N SER A 66 20.98 -4.33 6.13
CA SER A 66 21.14 -5.32 5.06
C SER A 66 22.18 -4.92 3.99
N GLY A 67 22.84 -3.75 4.15
CA GLY A 67 23.87 -3.30 3.22
C GLY A 67 23.35 -2.79 1.87
N VAL A 68 22.03 -2.70 1.70
CA VAL A 68 21.39 -2.22 0.47
C VAL A 68 21.58 -0.71 0.32
N ASN A 69 22.12 -0.27 -0.81
CA ASN A 69 22.44 1.13 -1.07
C ASN A 69 21.27 1.88 -1.70
N VAL A 70 20.27 2.19 -0.89
CA VAL A 70 19.09 2.99 -1.26
C VAL A 70 19.17 4.34 -0.54
N SER A 71 18.94 5.44 -1.25
CA SER A 71 18.77 6.77 -0.63
C SER A 71 17.37 6.90 -0.02
N ILE A 72 17.19 7.81 0.96
CA ILE A 72 15.87 8.07 1.56
C ILE A 72 14.81 8.45 0.52
N LYS A 73 15.19 9.20 -0.53
CA LYS A 73 14.31 9.57 -1.64
C LYS A 73 13.86 8.34 -2.43
N GLN A 74 14.79 7.43 -2.75
CA GLN A 74 14.45 6.17 -3.41
C GLN A 74 13.56 5.29 -2.53
N ALA A 75 13.86 5.21 -1.22
CA ALA A 75 13.04 4.47 -0.29
C ALA A 75 11.60 4.99 -0.25
N TYR A 76 11.42 6.32 -0.26
CA TYR A 76 10.11 6.95 -0.36
C TYR A 76 9.37 6.54 -1.63
N PHE A 77 9.97 6.69 -2.82
CA PHE A 77 9.30 6.33 -4.07
C PHE A 77 8.98 4.84 -4.18
N ILE A 78 9.88 3.96 -3.74
CA ILE A 78 9.65 2.51 -3.70
C ILE A 78 8.46 2.19 -2.79
N THR A 79 8.41 2.83 -1.62
CA THR A 79 7.35 2.62 -0.64
C THR A 79 6.01 3.15 -1.11
N MET A 80 5.96 4.39 -1.63
CA MET A 80 4.73 4.98 -2.19
C MET A 80 4.23 4.16 -3.39
N GLY A 81 5.13 3.70 -4.26
CA GLY A 81 4.77 2.79 -5.36
C GLY A 81 4.16 1.47 -4.86
N SER A 82 4.71 0.90 -3.79
CA SER A 82 4.13 -0.30 -3.17
C SER A 82 2.77 -0.03 -2.52
N LEU A 83 2.58 1.10 -1.83
CA LEU A 83 1.29 1.48 -1.25
C LEU A 83 0.26 1.76 -2.34
N PHE A 84 0.63 2.40 -3.45
CA PHE A 84 -0.28 2.54 -4.59
C PHE A 84 -0.79 1.17 -5.04
N LEU A 85 0.08 0.16 -5.16
CA LEU A 85 -0.35 -1.19 -5.50
C LEU A 85 -1.20 -1.84 -4.39
N ILE A 86 -0.95 -1.53 -3.12
CA ILE A 86 -1.75 -2.06 -2.01
C ILE A 86 -3.19 -1.54 -2.06
N TYR A 87 -3.39 -0.28 -2.47
CA TYR A 87 -4.69 0.36 -2.51
C TYR A 87 -5.44 0.16 -3.83
N THR A 88 -4.72 -0.10 -4.92
CA THR A 88 -5.33 -0.26 -6.26
C THR A 88 -5.49 -1.72 -6.68
N THR A 89 -4.75 -2.64 -6.06
CA THR A 89 -4.88 -4.07 -6.34
C THR A 89 -5.55 -4.80 -5.18
N PRO A 90 -6.38 -5.81 -5.44
CA PRO A 90 -6.98 -6.62 -4.38
C PRO A 90 -5.97 -7.54 -3.66
N SER A 91 -4.67 -7.44 -3.98
CA SER A 91 -3.61 -8.31 -3.46
C SER A 91 -2.55 -7.50 -2.71
N GLY A 92 -2.62 -7.55 -1.37
CA GLY A 92 -1.59 -6.97 -0.51
C GLY A 92 -0.20 -7.57 -0.69
N ILE A 93 -0.11 -8.81 -1.20
CA ILE A 93 1.16 -9.51 -1.46
C ILE A 93 1.85 -8.95 -2.70
N THR A 94 1.08 -8.52 -3.71
CA THR A 94 1.64 -7.95 -4.95
C THR A 94 2.39 -6.66 -4.69
N ALA A 95 1.87 -5.83 -3.78
CA ALA A 95 2.53 -4.61 -3.31
C ALA A 95 3.91 -4.88 -2.67
N GLU A 96 3.99 -5.89 -1.82
CA GLU A 96 5.24 -6.26 -1.13
C GLU A 96 6.26 -6.87 -2.07
N ALA A 97 5.82 -7.77 -2.96
CA ALA A 97 6.66 -8.33 -4.00
C ALA A 97 7.23 -7.23 -4.91
N ALA A 98 6.41 -6.23 -5.26
CA ALA A 98 6.88 -5.06 -6.00
C ALA A 98 7.92 -4.26 -5.22
N ARG A 99 7.71 -4.02 -3.92
CA ARG A 99 8.67 -3.31 -3.07
C ARG A 99 10.04 -4.02 -3.03
N ILE A 100 10.04 -5.35 -2.85
CA ILE A 100 11.26 -6.17 -2.87
C ILE A 100 11.93 -6.10 -4.24
N ALA A 101 11.16 -6.28 -5.33
CA ALA A 101 11.68 -6.26 -6.69
C ALA A 101 12.28 -4.90 -7.09
N MET A 102 11.65 -3.79 -6.69
CA MET A 102 12.18 -2.45 -6.93
C MET A 102 13.45 -2.18 -6.12
N THR A 103 13.54 -2.71 -4.90
CA THR A 103 14.71 -2.59 -4.02
C THR A 103 15.89 -3.41 -4.53
N LYS A 104 15.65 -4.56 -5.18
CA LYS A 104 16.68 -5.44 -5.74
C LYS A 104 17.69 -4.70 -6.64
N LYS A 105 17.24 -3.69 -7.39
CA LYS A 105 18.10 -2.88 -8.26
C LYS A 105 19.26 -2.20 -7.50
N HIS A 106 19.15 -2.13 -6.18
CA HIS A 106 20.08 -1.50 -5.25
C HIS A 106 20.79 -2.49 -4.31
N ALA A 107 20.52 -3.80 -4.44
CA ALA A 107 20.93 -4.84 -3.49
C ALA A 107 21.98 -5.83 -4.04
N ALA A 108 22.69 -5.49 -5.13
CA ALA A 108 23.74 -6.31 -5.74
C ALA A 108 23.39 -7.80 -5.98
N GLY A 109 22.10 -8.14 -6.10
CA GLY A 109 21.62 -9.50 -6.31
C GLY A 109 21.09 -10.24 -5.08
N ASP A 110 21.19 -9.66 -3.88
CA ASP A 110 20.58 -10.22 -2.66
C ASP A 110 19.09 -9.87 -2.55
N TYR A 111 18.25 -10.89 -2.34
CA TYR A 111 16.83 -10.76 -2.05
C TYR A 111 16.50 -10.91 -0.57
N GLY A 112 17.39 -11.52 0.21
CA GLY A 112 17.17 -11.84 1.62
C GLY A 112 17.01 -10.58 2.45
N GLY A 113 17.94 -9.63 2.33
CA GLY A 113 17.87 -8.34 3.02
C GLY A 113 16.58 -7.55 2.74
N PRO A 114 16.27 -7.23 1.48
CA PRO A 114 15.03 -6.55 1.13
C PRO A 114 13.77 -7.29 1.60
N ALA A 115 13.68 -8.61 1.40
CA ALA A 115 12.51 -9.39 1.81
C ALA A 115 12.31 -9.37 3.34
N ALA A 116 13.36 -9.64 4.11
CA ALA A 116 13.31 -9.60 5.57
C ALA A 116 12.90 -8.21 6.08
N SER A 117 13.43 -7.14 5.48
CA SER A 117 13.10 -5.77 5.86
C SER A 117 11.61 -5.44 5.70
N VAL A 118 10.97 -5.95 4.63
CA VAL A 118 9.54 -5.72 4.38
C VAL A 118 8.68 -6.48 5.38
N VAL A 119 9.03 -7.73 5.69
CA VAL A 119 8.33 -8.54 6.70
C VAL A 119 8.40 -7.90 8.08
N VAL A 120 9.61 -7.53 8.52
CA VAL A 120 9.82 -6.86 9.83
C VAL A 120 9.03 -5.55 9.90
N HIS A 121 9.08 -4.75 8.84
CA HIS A 121 8.33 -3.50 8.78
C HIS A 121 6.81 -3.72 8.93
N ARG A 122 6.28 -4.78 8.31
CA ARG A 122 4.85 -5.12 8.41
C ARG A 122 4.45 -5.61 9.79
N ILE A 123 5.29 -6.41 10.45
CA ILE A 123 5.04 -6.85 11.84
C ILE A 123 4.98 -5.63 12.75
N ILE A 124 5.96 -4.73 12.68
CA ILE A 124 6.02 -3.53 13.52
C ILE A 124 4.79 -2.64 13.30
N TYR A 125 4.44 -2.36 12.05
CA TYR A 125 3.26 -1.54 11.76
C TYR A 125 1.96 -2.23 12.11
N GLY A 126 1.85 -3.55 11.89
CA GLY A 126 0.69 -4.33 12.30
C GLY A 126 0.46 -4.23 13.81
N LEU A 127 1.53 -4.37 14.62
CA LEU A 127 1.47 -4.18 16.06
C LEU A 127 1.08 -2.74 16.45
N GLY A 128 1.62 -1.74 15.74
CA GLY A 128 1.26 -0.33 15.95
C GLY A 128 -0.20 -0.02 15.64
N PHE A 129 -0.78 -0.60 14.59
CA PHE A 129 -2.20 -0.45 14.30
C PHE A 129 -3.07 -1.12 15.37
N VAL A 130 -2.71 -2.34 15.80
CA VAL A 130 -3.45 -3.07 16.84
C VAL A 130 -3.41 -2.32 18.16
N SER A 131 -2.27 -1.75 18.55
CA SER A 131 -2.17 -0.99 19.80
C SER A 131 -3.04 0.26 19.79
N VAL A 132 -3.06 1.01 18.69
CA VAL A 132 -3.92 2.19 18.54
C VAL A 132 -5.40 1.80 18.51
N ALA A 133 -5.76 0.72 17.83
CA ALA A 133 -7.14 0.26 17.73
C ALA A 133 -7.71 -0.35 19.02
N SER A 134 -6.85 -0.67 19.99
CA SER A 134 -7.24 -1.25 21.28
C SER A 134 -7.39 -0.21 22.40
N LEU A 135 -7.16 1.08 22.10
CA LEU A 135 -7.37 2.22 23.00
C LEU A 135 -8.79 2.79 22.85
#